data_AF-A0A6B3EFM2-F1
#
_entry.id   AF-A0A6B3EFM2-F1
#
_cell.length_a   1.000
_cell.length_b   1.000
_cell.length_c   1.000
_cell.angle_alpha   90.00
_cell.angle_beta   90.00
_cell.angle_gamma   90.00
#
_symmetry.space_group_name_H-M   'P 1'
#
loop_
_entity.id
_entity.type
_entity.pdbx_description
1 polymer ?
#
loop_
_entity_poly.entity_id
_entity_poly.type
_entity_poly.pdbx_seq_one_letter_code
_entity_poly.pdbx_strand_id
1 'polypeptide(L)'
;MQMSDAEILRTVELVRETGTAGPVVASNREYPTARDNLRFIREAYARGADAVQLHPPTLGHSFAPDATMLRSFYADVLSATAVPVVLSSNFMTGFEVPGEVLEAQVREYPHVIGVFTHHPDQHRVAALTQRLVPHTTV
;
A
#
# COMPACT_ATOMS: atom_id res chain seq x y z
N MET A 1 16.80 0.11 15.00
CA MET A 1 15.59 0.09 15.87
C MET A 1 14.42 0.44 14.98
N GLN A 2 13.40 -0.41 14.90
CA GLN A 2 12.21 -0.18 14.07
C GLN A 2 11.11 0.42 14.95
N MET A 3 10.38 1.42 14.45
CA MET A 3 9.21 1.98 15.16
C MET A 3 8.17 0.89 15.42
N SER A 4 7.48 0.97 16.55
CA SER A 4 6.30 0.17 16.88
C SER A 4 5.05 0.70 16.16
N ASP A 5 3.99 -0.12 16.12
CA ASP A 5 2.70 0.30 15.57
C ASP A 5 2.16 1.53 16.31
N ALA A 6 2.31 1.57 17.65
CA ALA A 6 1.90 2.70 18.46
C ALA A 6 2.66 3.98 18.10
N GLU A 7 3.97 3.89 17.85
CA GLU A 7 4.78 5.03 17.41
C GLU A 7 4.37 5.51 16.02
N ILE A 8 4.13 4.61 15.06
CA ILE A 8 3.66 4.95 13.71
C ILE A 8 2.27 5.61 13.76
N LEU A 9 1.37 5.07 14.56
CA LEU A 9 0.01 5.62 14.69
C LEU A 9 0.04 6.98 15.40
N ARG A 10 0.96 7.17 16.35
CA ARG A 10 1.16 8.48 16.99
C ARG A 10 1.70 9.52 16.02
N THR A 11 2.52 9.15 15.03
CA THR A 11 2.98 10.15 14.04
C THR A 11 1.85 10.65 13.16
N VAL A 12 0.84 9.84 12.86
CA VAL A 12 -0.37 10.29 12.13
C VAL A 12 -1.07 11.41 12.91
N GLU A 13 -1.29 11.22 14.21
CA GLU A 13 -1.91 12.22 15.08
C GLU A 13 -1.06 13.50 15.16
N LEU A 14 0.25 13.36 15.33
CA LEU A 14 1.17 14.50 15.39
C LEU A 14 1.14 15.33 14.09
N VAL A 15 1.10 14.68 12.92
CA VAL A 15 0.99 15.38 11.62
C VAL A 15 -0.33 16.15 11.49
N ARG A 16 -1.40 15.69 12.15
CA ARG A 16 -2.66 16.44 12.22
C ARG A 16 -2.58 17.60 13.21
N GLU A 17 -1.96 17.38 14.36
CA GLU A 17 -1.74 18.42 15.37
C GLU A 17 -0.89 19.59 14.83
N THR A 18 0.01 19.36 13.86
CA THR A 18 0.79 20.44 13.22
C THR A 18 -0.02 21.32 12.26
N GLY A 19 -1.29 20.99 11.98
CA GLY A 19 -2.15 21.75 11.08
C GLY A 19 -1.84 21.53 9.59
N THR A 20 -1.30 20.37 9.22
CA THR A 20 -1.01 20.01 7.82
C THR A 20 -2.26 20.17 6.94
N ALA A 21 -2.14 20.96 5.87
CA ALA A 21 -3.25 21.20 4.93
C ALA A 21 -3.43 20.09 3.88
N GLY A 22 -2.40 19.25 3.66
CA GLY A 22 -2.42 18.16 2.70
C GLY A 22 -2.91 16.83 3.25
N PRO A 23 -3.14 15.82 2.38
CA PRO A 23 -3.58 14.50 2.81
C PRO A 23 -2.49 13.76 3.59
N VAL A 24 -2.89 13.01 4.61
CA VAL A 24 -2.02 12.16 5.42
C VAL A 24 -2.21 10.70 5.01
N VAL A 25 -1.19 10.11 4.39
CA VAL A 25 -1.16 8.69 4.01
C VAL A 25 -0.37 7.90 5.04
N ALA A 26 -1.04 7.00 5.76
CA ALA A 26 -0.38 6.17 6.77
C ALA A 26 0.21 4.90 6.14
N SER A 27 1.48 4.62 6.41
CA SER A 27 2.16 3.40 5.95
C SER A 27 2.53 2.52 7.13
N ASN A 28 2.34 1.22 6.99
CA ASN A 28 2.77 0.23 7.98
C ASN A 28 4.17 -0.32 7.67
N ARG A 29 4.53 -1.39 8.39
CA ARG A 29 5.83 -2.08 8.35
C ARG A 29 5.81 -3.36 7.52
N GLU A 30 5.01 -3.38 6.46
CA GLU A 30 4.89 -4.52 5.53
C GLU A 30 4.42 -5.80 6.25
N TYR A 31 3.22 -5.77 6.84
CA TYR A 31 2.75 -6.95 7.59
C TYR A 31 2.49 -8.16 6.67
N PRO A 32 2.78 -9.38 7.15
CA PRO A 32 2.66 -10.60 6.35
C PRO A 32 1.21 -11.04 6.09
N THR A 33 0.23 -10.55 6.87
CA THR A 33 -1.14 -11.06 6.82
C THR A 33 -2.16 -9.97 6.52
N ALA A 34 -3.24 -10.33 5.82
CA ALA A 34 -4.37 -9.44 5.58
C ALA A 34 -4.99 -8.94 6.89
N ARG A 35 -5.10 -9.82 7.90
CA ARG A 35 -5.63 -9.47 9.24
C ARG A 35 -4.87 -8.33 9.91
N ASP A 36 -3.53 -8.38 9.88
CA ASP A 36 -2.71 -7.34 10.49
C ASP A 36 -2.78 -6.02 9.71
N ASN A 37 -2.81 -6.09 8.37
CA ASN A 37 -3.05 -4.92 7.52
C ASN A 37 -4.42 -4.29 7.82
N LEU A 38 -5.49 -5.08 7.91
CA LEU A 38 -6.84 -4.59 8.24
C LEU A 38 -6.92 -3.98 9.64
N ARG A 39 -6.23 -4.54 10.63
CA ARG A 39 -6.12 -3.93 11.97
C ARG A 39 -5.51 -2.53 11.85
N PHE A 40 -4.35 -2.44 11.19
CA PHE A 40 -3.66 -1.16 11.00
C PHE A 40 -4.49 -0.15 10.22
N ILE A 41 -5.17 -0.56 9.15
CA ILE A 41 -6.00 0.35 8.34
C ILE A 41 -7.10 0.99 9.20
N ARG A 42 -7.81 0.18 9.98
CA ARG A 42 -8.86 0.67 10.89
C ARG A 42 -8.27 1.65 11.91
N GLU A 43 -7.14 1.30 12.48
CA GLU A 43 -6.45 2.07 13.50
C GLU A 43 -5.87 3.39 13.00
N ALA A 44 -5.28 3.41 11.82
CA ALA A 44 -4.72 4.60 11.20
C ALA A 44 -5.84 5.57 10.79
N TYR A 45 -6.92 5.06 10.19
CA TYR A 45 -8.04 5.88 9.78
C TYR A 45 -8.78 6.49 10.98
N ALA A 46 -8.97 5.71 12.06
CA ALA A 46 -9.55 6.22 13.31
C ALA A 46 -8.74 7.36 13.96
N ARG A 47 -7.45 7.45 13.64
CA ARG A 47 -6.52 8.49 14.12
C ARG A 47 -6.32 9.64 13.12
N GLY A 48 -7.11 9.65 12.05
CA GLY A 48 -7.16 10.75 11.10
C GLY A 48 -6.23 10.62 9.91
N ALA A 49 -5.78 9.41 9.53
CA ALA A 49 -5.23 9.22 8.18
C ALA A 49 -6.33 9.42 7.11
N ASP A 50 -5.99 10.00 5.96
CA ASP A 50 -6.90 10.13 4.80
C ASP A 50 -6.85 8.91 3.89
N ALA A 51 -5.70 8.24 3.87
CA ALA A 51 -5.46 7.03 3.09
C ALA A 51 -4.43 6.15 3.78
N VAL A 52 -4.27 4.93 3.29
CA VAL A 52 -3.22 4.01 3.72
C VAL A 52 -2.37 3.56 2.55
N GLN A 53 -1.07 3.37 2.79
CA GLN A 53 -0.20 2.66 1.86
C GLN A 53 -0.19 1.18 2.22
N LEU A 54 -0.67 0.34 1.30
CA LEU A 54 -0.70 -1.12 1.44
C LEU A 54 0.50 -1.73 0.72
N HIS A 55 1.43 -2.27 1.50
CA HIS A 55 2.55 -3.04 0.98
C HIS A 55 2.14 -4.47 0.63
N PRO A 56 2.82 -5.11 -0.35
CA PRO A 56 2.61 -6.53 -0.59
C PRO A 56 3.06 -7.32 0.65
N PRO A 57 2.52 -8.53 0.86
CA PRO A 57 2.87 -9.33 2.01
C PRO A 57 4.33 -9.77 1.91
N THR A 58 5.14 -9.44 2.92
CA THR A 58 6.52 -9.95 3.05
C THR A 58 6.58 -11.03 4.11
N LEU A 59 7.22 -12.16 3.78
CA LEU A 59 7.56 -13.22 4.71
C LEU A 59 9.06 -13.13 5.08
N GLY A 60 9.50 -11.92 5.45
CA GLY A 60 10.88 -11.66 5.85
C GLY A 60 11.87 -11.60 4.67
N HIS A 61 11.43 -11.08 3.51
CA HIS A 61 12.24 -10.86 2.29
C HIS A 61 12.99 -12.10 1.75
N SER A 62 12.72 -13.27 2.31
CA SER A 62 13.35 -14.54 1.95
C SER A 62 12.49 -15.35 0.98
N PHE A 63 11.28 -14.86 0.71
CA PHE A 63 10.29 -15.49 -0.15
C PHE A 63 9.61 -14.42 -0.99
N ALA A 64 9.58 -14.62 -2.30
CA ALA A 64 8.81 -13.81 -3.23
C ALA A 64 7.42 -14.45 -3.41
N PRO A 65 6.33 -13.79 -3.00
CA PRO A 65 5.00 -14.29 -3.24
C PRO A 65 4.72 -14.34 -4.76
N ASP A 66 4.09 -15.42 -5.20
CA ASP A 66 3.66 -15.52 -6.59
C ASP A 66 2.44 -14.63 -6.86
N ALA A 67 2.11 -14.46 -8.14
CA ALA A 67 0.99 -13.62 -8.55
C ALA A 67 -0.38 -14.10 -8.00
N THR A 68 -0.53 -15.40 -7.73
CA THR A 68 -1.77 -15.96 -7.17
C THR A 68 -1.92 -15.56 -5.71
N MET A 69 -0.86 -15.73 -4.92
CA MET A 69 -0.82 -15.30 -3.53
C MET A 69 -1.03 -13.79 -3.39
N LEU A 70 -0.38 -12.99 -4.25
CA LEU A 70 -0.55 -11.54 -4.26
C LEU A 70 -2.00 -11.15 -4.53
N ARG A 71 -2.65 -11.75 -5.53
CA ARG A 71 -4.07 -11.50 -5.84
C ARG A 71 -4.98 -11.90 -4.67
N SER A 72 -4.77 -13.07 -4.06
CA SER A 72 -5.55 -13.50 -2.89
C SER A 72 -5.38 -12.54 -1.71
N PHE A 73 -4.15 -12.12 -1.42
CA PHE A 73 -3.89 -11.15 -0.35
C PHE A 73 -4.59 -9.81 -0.60
N TYR A 74 -4.48 -9.27 -1.82
CA TYR A 74 -5.15 -8.01 -2.14
C TYR A 74 -6.67 -8.14 -2.08
N ALA A 75 -7.25 -9.24 -2.58
CA ALA A 75 -8.68 -9.50 -2.45
C ALA A 75 -9.12 -9.55 -0.97
N ASP A 76 -8.37 -10.25 -0.11
CA ASP A 76 -8.67 -10.35 1.33
C ASP A 76 -8.67 -8.99 2.03
N VAL A 77 -7.76 -8.09 1.66
CA VAL A 77 -7.65 -6.75 2.27
C VAL A 77 -8.66 -5.77 1.65
N LEU A 78 -8.66 -5.65 0.32
CA LEU A 78 -9.40 -4.62 -0.41
C LEU A 78 -10.91 -4.89 -0.42
N SER A 79 -11.35 -6.15 -0.39
CA SER A 79 -12.79 -6.44 -0.24
C SER A 79 -13.33 -6.17 1.16
N ALA A 80 -12.46 -6.05 2.17
CA ALA A 80 -12.81 -5.88 3.57
C ALA A 80 -12.65 -4.45 4.09
N THR A 81 -12.33 -3.49 3.22
CA THR A 81 -12.21 -2.06 3.54
C THR A 81 -12.81 -1.19 2.45
N ALA A 82 -13.15 0.05 2.81
CA ALA A 82 -13.53 1.10 1.87
C ALA A 82 -12.67 2.37 2.02
N VAL A 83 -11.64 2.29 2.88
CA VAL A 83 -10.67 3.37 3.09
C VAL A 83 -9.85 3.57 1.81
N PRO A 84 -9.46 4.80 1.44
CA PRO A 84 -8.57 5.03 0.30
C PRO A 84 -7.22 4.32 0.48
N VAL A 85 -6.79 3.57 -0.54
CA VAL A 85 -5.56 2.77 -0.53
C VAL A 85 -4.63 3.19 -1.66
N VAL A 86 -3.35 3.36 -1.32
CA VAL A 86 -2.25 3.41 -2.28
C VAL A 86 -1.54 2.06 -2.23
N LEU A 87 -1.54 1.31 -3.34
CA LEU A 87 -0.81 0.04 -3.40
C LEU A 87 0.68 0.31 -3.57
N SER A 88 1.52 -0.41 -2.85
CA SER A 88 2.96 -0.31 -2.97
C SER A 88 3.52 -1.44 -3.85
N SER A 89 4.52 -1.15 -4.66
CA SER A 89 5.44 -2.13 -5.23
C SER A 89 6.86 -1.73 -4.86
N ASN A 90 7.55 -2.58 -4.11
CA ASN A 90 8.85 -2.26 -3.54
C ASN A 90 9.93 -3.23 -4.01
N PHE A 91 10.69 -2.85 -5.05
CA PHE A 91 11.82 -3.64 -5.55
C PHE A 91 12.86 -3.96 -4.47
N MET A 92 13.06 -3.08 -3.49
CA MET A 92 14.06 -3.26 -2.43
C MET A 92 13.76 -4.44 -1.50
N THR A 93 12.53 -4.96 -1.52
CA THR A 93 12.09 -6.07 -0.67
C THR A 93 12.38 -7.45 -1.25
N GLY A 94 13.08 -7.52 -2.39
CA GLY A 94 13.53 -8.75 -3.03
C GLY A 94 12.62 -9.26 -4.15
N PHE A 95 11.49 -8.60 -4.40
CA PHE A 95 10.62 -8.86 -5.54
C PHE A 95 9.86 -7.60 -5.94
N GLU A 96 9.27 -7.63 -7.13
CA GLU A 96 8.40 -6.56 -7.63
C GLU A 96 7.00 -7.15 -7.84
N VAL A 97 5.96 -6.42 -7.44
CA VAL A 97 4.59 -6.85 -7.71
C VAL A 97 4.37 -6.75 -9.22
N PRO A 98 3.94 -7.83 -9.90
CA PRO A 98 3.70 -7.77 -11.34
C PRO A 98 2.66 -6.71 -11.69
N GLY A 99 2.93 -5.90 -12.73
CA GLY A 99 2.07 -4.77 -13.08
C GLY A 99 0.62 -5.17 -13.37
N GLU A 100 0.37 -6.38 -13.88
CA GLU A 100 -0.97 -6.91 -14.17
C GLU A 100 -1.74 -7.26 -12.90
N VAL A 101 -1.04 -7.58 -11.81
CA VAL A 101 -1.68 -7.78 -10.50
C VAL A 101 -2.18 -6.44 -9.97
N LEU A 102 -1.33 -5.40 -10.05
CA LEU A 102 -1.68 -4.03 -9.64
C LEU A 102 -2.82 -3.46 -10.48
N GLU A 103 -2.73 -3.58 -11.80
CA GLU A 103 -3.77 -3.11 -12.73
C GLU A 103 -5.13 -3.74 -12.41
N ALA A 104 -5.17 -5.06 -12.14
CA ALA A 104 -6.40 -5.74 -11.77
C ALA A 104 -7.03 -5.13 -10.51
N GLN A 105 -6.21 -4.85 -9.48
CA GLN A 105 -6.72 -4.27 -8.24
C GLN A 105 -7.26 -2.85 -8.43
N VAL A 106 -6.52 -2.00 -9.16
CA VAL A 106 -6.94 -0.62 -9.44
C VAL A 106 -8.27 -0.60 -10.21
N ARG A 107 -8.46 -1.54 -11.15
CA ARG A 107 -9.70 -1.63 -11.93
C ARG A 107 -10.88 -2.19 -11.13
N GLU A 108 -10.62 -3.11 -10.20
CA GLU A 108 -11.65 -3.80 -9.43
C GLU A 108 -12.13 -3.00 -8.21
N TYR A 109 -11.23 -2.26 -7.56
CA TYR A 109 -11.49 -1.59 -6.29
C TYR A 109 -11.39 -0.06 -6.43
N PRO A 110 -12.52 0.68 -6.53
CA PRO A 110 -12.51 2.13 -6.73
C PRO A 110 -11.85 2.96 -5.63
N HIS A 111 -11.68 2.38 -4.44
CA HIS A 111 -10.98 3.00 -3.32
C HIS A 111 -9.45 2.80 -3.40
N VAL A 112 -8.94 2.08 -4.39
CA VAL A 112 -7.52 2.08 -4.73
C VAL A 112 -7.24 3.35 -5.56
N ILE A 113 -6.64 4.33 -4.92
CA ILE A 113 -6.49 5.70 -5.46
C ILE A 113 -5.13 5.95 -6.11
N GLY A 114 -4.19 5.00 -5.99
CA GLY A 114 -2.85 5.15 -6.53
C GLY A 114 -1.97 3.94 -6.38
N VAL A 115 -0.82 3.98 -7.05
CA VAL A 115 0.25 2.98 -6.93
C VAL A 115 1.57 3.70 -6.65
N PHE A 116 2.16 3.42 -5.50
CA PHE A 116 3.52 3.83 -5.18
C PHE A 116 4.50 2.80 -5.73
N THR A 117 5.37 3.21 -6.64
CA THR A 117 6.48 2.39 -7.14
C THR A 117 7.79 3.14 -7.04
N HIS A 118 8.86 2.42 -6.79
CA HIS A 118 10.22 2.91 -7.04
C HIS A 118 11.05 1.78 -7.63
N HIS A 119 11.74 2.09 -8.71
CA HIS A 119 12.62 1.16 -9.39
C HIS A 119 13.80 1.93 -10.00
N PRO A 120 15.05 1.42 -9.91
CA PRO A 120 16.21 2.11 -10.48
C PRO A 120 16.15 2.18 -12.01
N ASP A 121 15.63 1.14 -12.66
CA ASP A 121 15.29 1.16 -14.08
C ASP A 121 14.00 1.95 -14.32
N GLN A 122 14.15 3.15 -14.89
CA GLN A 122 13.05 4.06 -15.22
C GLN A 122 12.15 3.53 -16.36
N HIS A 123 12.62 2.59 -17.19
CA HIS A 123 11.77 1.97 -18.20
C HIS A 123 10.68 1.11 -17.56
N ARG A 124 10.98 0.46 -16.42
CA ARG A 124 9.95 -0.28 -15.66
C ARG A 124 8.92 0.65 -15.03
N VAL A 125 9.37 1.77 -14.46
CA VAL A 125 8.48 2.80 -13.93
C VAL A 125 7.56 3.31 -15.05
N ALA A 126 8.14 3.70 -16.20
CA ALA A 126 7.37 4.19 -17.34
C ALA A 126 6.36 3.15 -17.88
N ALA A 127 6.75 1.88 -17.96
CA ALA A 127 5.87 0.81 -18.40
C ALA A 127 4.68 0.59 -17.43
N LEU A 128 4.93 0.66 -16.12
CA LEU A 128 3.88 0.58 -15.11
C LEU A 128 2.96 1.80 -15.18
N THR A 129 3.52 3.01 -15.27
CA THR A 129 2.74 4.24 -15.44
C THR A 129 1.85 4.16 -16.67
N GLN A 130 2.37 3.77 -17.84
CA GLN A 130 1.55 3.63 -19.05
C GLN A 130 0.39 2.63 -18.89
N ARG A 131 0.61 1.55 -18.14
CA ARG A 131 -0.43 0.56 -17.81
C ARG A 131 -1.52 1.13 -16.90
N LEU A 132 -1.14 2.00 -15.96
CA LEU A 132 -2.02 2.45 -14.87
C LEU A 132 -2.68 3.81 -15.10
N VAL A 133 -2.12 4.69 -15.93
CA VAL A 133 -2.63 6.06 -16.23
C VAL A 133 -4.14 6.12 -16.54
N PRO A 134 -4.77 5.14 -17.21
CA PRO A 134 -6.22 5.18 -17.42
C PRO A 134 -7.05 5.08 -16.13
N HIS A 135 -6.44 4.72 -15.00
CA HIS A 135 -7.13 4.27 -13.80
C HIS A 135 -6.62 4.90 -12.49
N THR A 136 -5.53 5.68 -12.49
CA THR A 136 -4.94 6.30 -11.30
C THR A 136 -4.23 7.62 -11.65
N THR A 137 -4.11 8.52 -10.67
CA THR A 137 -3.81 9.95 -10.91
C THR A 137 -2.37 10.38 -10.63
N VAL A 138 -1.53 9.54 -10.01
CA VAL A 138 -0.11 9.84 -9.74
C VAL A 138 0.72 8.57 -9.75
#